data_AF-A0A7X8XY83-F1
#
_entry.id   AF-A0A7X8XY83-F1
#
_cell.length_a   1.000
_cell.length_b   1.000
_cell.length_c   1.000
_cell.angle_alpha   90.00
_cell.angle_beta   90.00
_cell.angle_gamma   90.00
#
_symmetry.space_group_name_H-M   'P 1'
#
loop_
_entity.id
_entity.type
_entity.pdbx_description
1 polymer ?
#
loop_
_entity_poly.entity_id
_entity_poly.type
_entity_poly.pdbx_seq_one_letter_code
_entity_poly.pdbx_strand_id
1 'polypeptide(L)'
;MVFSASMYFLHNEMIQEAFTKLGYPTYIIYPLAGLKILGLVAIWSRSNLRLKEWAYAGFFFDLVLAATAHIAVNDNEQLPAIIAIVALLISYFSGKKYFNEQY
;
A
#
# COMPACT_ATOMS: atom_id res chain seq x y z
N MET A 1 1.89 1.21 -4.61
CA MET A 1 0.82 0.20 -4.51
C MET A 1 0.73 -0.73 -5.71
N VAL A 2 0.67 -0.22 -6.95
CA VAL A 2 0.61 -1.07 -8.16
C VAL A 2 1.69 -2.15 -8.18
N PHE A 3 2.97 -1.76 -8.00
CA PHE A 3 4.10 -2.70 -7.95
C PHE A 3 3.93 -3.79 -6.88
N SER A 4 3.59 -3.41 -5.64
CA SER A 4 3.36 -4.39 -4.55
C SER A 4 2.20 -5.33 -4.87
N ALA A 5 1.09 -4.83 -5.41
CA ALA A 5 -0.04 -5.67 -5.79
C ALA A 5 0.33 -6.64 -6.92
N SER A 6 1.05 -6.18 -7.95
CA SER A 6 1.50 -7.06 -9.04
C SER A 6 2.43 -8.16 -8.55
N MET A 7 3.33 -7.86 -7.60
CA MET A 7 4.23 -8.86 -7.02
C MET A 7 3.47 -9.99 -6.32
N TYR A 8 2.33 -9.70 -5.67
CA TYR A 8 1.53 -10.72 -4.98
C TYR A 8 0.94 -11.77 -5.93
N PHE A 9 0.67 -11.39 -7.18
CA PHE A 9 0.17 -12.30 -8.22
C PHE A 9 1.29 -12.93 -9.05
N LEU A 10 2.30 -12.15 -9.44
CA LEU A 10 3.35 -12.58 -10.37
C LEU A 10 4.50 -13.34 -9.69
N HIS A 11 4.75 -13.07 -8.41
CA HIS A 11 5.85 -13.65 -7.65
C HIS A 11 5.36 -14.20 -6.31
N ASN A 12 4.27 -14.96 -6.36
CA ASN A 12 3.56 -15.39 -5.15
C ASN A 12 4.43 -16.21 -4.18
N GLU A 13 5.25 -17.13 -4.68
CA GLU A 13 6.17 -17.94 -3.85
C GLU A 13 7.14 -17.07 -3.05
N MET A 14 7.79 -16.11 -3.71
CA MET A 14 8.70 -15.16 -3.06
C MET A 14 8.00 -14.30 -2.01
N ILE A 15 6.75 -13.89 -2.27
CA ILE A 15 5.95 -13.13 -1.30
C ILE A 15 5.51 -14.01 -0.13
N GLN A 16 5.18 -15.28 -0.35
CA GLN A 16 4.89 -16.23 0.73
C GLN A 16 6.09 -16.41 1.66
N GLU A 17 7.29 -16.54 1.11
CA GLU A 17 8.52 -16.60 1.90
C GLU A 17 8.73 -15.34 2.73
N ALA A 18 8.57 -14.15 2.12
CA ALA A 18 8.69 -12.87 2.82
C ALA A 18 7.67 -12.75 3.96
N PHE A 19 6.39 -13.07 3.72
CA PHE A 19 5.35 -13.04 4.75
C PHE A 19 5.62 -14.03 5.88
N THR A 20 6.10 -15.23 5.55
CA THR A 20 6.43 -16.25 6.56
C THR A 20 7.61 -15.81 7.42
N LYS A 21 8.65 -15.18 6.83
CA LYS A 21 9.77 -14.58 7.58
C LYS A 21 9.32 -13.50 8.54
N LEU A 22 8.31 -12.71 8.14
CA LEU A 22 7.69 -11.68 8.98
C LEU A 22 6.70 -12.25 10.03
N GLY A 23 6.47 -13.57 10.05
CA GLY A 23 5.54 -14.22 10.98
C GLY A 23 4.06 -14.11 10.59
N TYR A 24 3.76 -13.73 9.35
CA TYR A 24 2.39 -13.60 8.86
C TYR A 24 1.88 -14.86 8.14
N PRO A 25 0.60 -15.23 8.33
CA PRO A 25 0.01 -16.37 7.63
C PRO A 25 -0.20 -16.05 6.15
N THR A 26 0.17 -16.97 5.26
CA THR A 26 0.19 -16.72 3.79
C THR A 26 -1.19 -16.50 3.17
N TYR A 27 -2.29 -16.94 3.81
CA TYR A 27 -3.64 -16.74 3.28
C TYR A 27 -4.03 -15.26 3.14
N ILE A 28 -3.35 -14.34 3.86
CA ILE A 28 -3.65 -12.91 3.82
C ILE A 28 -3.16 -12.22 2.55
N ILE A 29 -2.26 -12.86 1.79
CA ILE A 29 -1.61 -12.27 0.61
C ILE A 29 -2.65 -11.85 -0.43
N TYR A 30 -3.51 -12.76 -0.88
CA TYR A 30 -4.51 -12.44 -1.90
C TYR A 30 -5.60 -11.46 -1.42
N PRO A 31 -6.15 -11.56 -0.19
CA PRO A 31 -7.00 -10.53 0.38
C PRO A 31 -6.34 -9.14 0.39
N LEU A 32 -5.08 -9.03 0.82
CA LEU A 32 -4.33 -7.76 0.76
C LEU A 32 -4.12 -7.28 -0.68
N ALA A 33 -3.84 -8.18 -1.61
CA ALA A 33 -3.72 -7.83 -3.04
C ALA A 33 -5.03 -7.22 -3.57
N GLY A 34 -6.17 -7.84 -3.23
CA GLY A 34 -7.50 -7.36 -3.58
C GLY A 34 -7.77 -5.98 -2.99
N LEU A 35 -7.48 -5.77 -1.70
CA LEU A 35 -7.61 -4.47 -1.05
C LEU A 35 -6.73 -3.40 -1.70
N LYS A 36 -5.49 -3.75 -2.10
CA LYS A 36 -4.60 -2.84 -2.84
C LYS A 36 -5.21 -2.44 -4.20
N ILE A 37 -5.81 -3.37 -4.93
CA ILE A 37 -6.49 -3.06 -6.19
C ILE A 37 -7.70 -2.15 -5.94
N LEU A 38 -8.55 -2.47 -4.95
CA LEU A 38 -9.71 -1.65 -4.60
C LEU A 38 -9.32 -0.21 -4.21
N GLY A 39 -8.27 -0.06 -3.42
CA GLY A 39 -7.74 1.27 -3.06
C GLY A 39 -7.20 2.03 -4.29
N LEU A 40 -6.55 1.35 -5.23
CA LEU A 40 -6.08 1.99 -6.47
C LEU A 40 -7.26 2.47 -7.32
N VAL A 41 -8.28 1.63 -7.49
CA VAL A 41 -9.53 2.00 -8.18
C VAL A 41 -10.20 3.19 -7.50
N ALA A 42 -10.25 3.22 -6.16
CA ALA A 42 -10.81 4.35 -5.42
C ALA A 42 -10.03 5.66 -5.61
N ILE A 43 -8.70 5.61 -5.66
CA ILE A 43 -7.87 6.80 -5.90
C ILE A 43 -8.00 7.31 -7.34
N TRP A 44 -8.05 6.41 -8.32
CA TRP A 44 -8.19 6.77 -9.73
C TRP A 44 -9.60 7.22 -10.08
N SER A 45 -10.60 6.68 -9.39
CA SER A 45 -11.97 7.15 -9.51
C SER A 45 -12.07 8.61 -9.06
N ARG A 46 -12.65 9.45 -9.92
CA ARG A 46 -12.94 10.86 -9.57
C ARG A 46 -14.30 11.04 -8.90
N SER A 47 -15.05 9.95 -8.67
CA SER A 47 -16.46 10.05 -8.29
C SER A 47 -16.71 10.38 -6.81
N ASN A 48 -15.83 9.95 -5.89
CA ASN A 48 -16.09 10.09 -4.45
C ASN A 48 -14.82 10.47 -3.68
N LEU A 49 -14.77 11.74 -3.23
CA LEU A 49 -13.68 12.27 -2.42
C LEU A 49 -13.47 11.51 -1.11
N ARG A 50 -14.56 11.14 -0.40
CA ARG A 50 -14.45 10.42 0.88
C ARG A 50 -13.81 9.04 0.70
N LEU A 51 -14.22 8.31 -0.34
CA LEU A 51 -13.66 7.00 -0.64
C LEU A 51 -12.17 7.09 -1.01
N LYS A 52 -11.77 8.14 -1.73
CA LYS A 52 -10.37 8.42 -2.04
C LYS A 52 -9.55 8.69 -0.77
N GLU A 53 -10.05 9.52 0.15
CA GLU A 53 -9.37 9.77 1.44
C GLU A 53 -9.20 8.48 2.24
N TRP A 54 -10.23 7.61 2.27
CA TRP A 54 -10.14 6.30 2.93
C TRP A 54 -9.11 5.38 2.28
N ALA A 55 -9.02 5.38 0.95
CA ALA A 55 -8.00 4.60 0.23
C ALA A 55 -6.58 5.10 0.52
N TYR A 56 -6.36 6.42 0.54
CA TYR A 56 -5.07 7.00 0.94
C TYR A 56 -4.72 6.66 2.39
N ALA A 57 -5.67 6.75 3.33
CA ALA A 57 -5.45 6.38 4.72
C ALA A 57 -5.13 4.88 4.88
N GLY A 58 -5.87 4.00 4.20
CA GLY A 58 -5.61 2.56 4.20
C GLY A 58 -4.22 2.21 3.67
N PHE A 59 -3.79 2.83 2.58
CA PHE A 59 -2.43 2.66 2.04
C PHE A 59 -1.35 3.21 2.97
N PHE A 60 -1.63 4.31 3.66
CA PHE A 60 -0.69 4.85 4.63
C PHE A 60 -0.49 3.87 5.80
N PHE A 61 -1.57 3.32 6.37
CA PHE A 61 -1.48 2.35 7.46
C PHE A 61 -0.83 1.03 7.01
N ASP A 62 -1.18 0.51 5.84
CA ASP A 62 -0.55 -0.69 5.25
C ASP A 62 0.97 -0.53 5.15
N LEU A 63 1.45 0.62 4.67
CA LEU A 63 2.89 0.88 4.55
C LEU A 63 3.59 1.09 5.89
N VAL A 64 2.95 1.79 6.83
CA VAL A 64 3.49 1.97 8.18
C VAL A 64 3.64 0.61 8.85
N LEU A 65 2.61 -0.24 8.78
CA LEU A 65 2.65 -1.59 9.33
C LEU A 65 3.72 -2.44 8.66
N ALA A 66 3.87 -2.37 7.33
CA ALA A 66 4.94 -3.06 6.62
C ALA A 66 6.33 -2.61 7.08
N ALA A 67 6.58 -1.29 7.21
CA ALA A 67 7.85 -0.77 7.71
C ALA A 67 8.12 -1.24 9.15
N THR A 68 7.11 -1.18 10.03
CA THR A 68 7.23 -1.64 11.41
C THR A 68 7.47 -3.16 11.50
N ALA A 69 6.86 -3.98 10.63
CA ALA A 69 7.08 -5.42 10.61
C ALA A 69 8.55 -5.76 10.32
N HIS A 70 9.15 -5.14 9.30
CA HIS A 70 10.58 -5.29 8.96
C HIS A 70 11.49 -4.82 10.11
N ILE A 71 11.17 -3.69 10.74
CA ILE A 71 11.91 -3.21 11.93
C ILE A 71 11.80 -4.22 13.08
N ALA A 72 10.62 -4.79 13.33
CA ALA A 72 10.38 -5.71 14.44
C ALA A 72 11.19 -7.02 14.31
N VAL A 73 11.40 -7.51 13.09
CA VAL A 73 12.22 -8.71 12.84
C VAL A 73 13.70 -8.40 12.61
N ASN A 74 14.10 -7.11 12.61
CA ASN A 74 15.47 -6.64 12.41
C ASN A 74 16.12 -7.11 11.10
N ASP A 75 15.35 -7.21 10.01
CA ASP A 75 15.86 -7.68 8.71
C ASP A 75 16.47 -6.56 7.84
N ASN A 76 16.31 -5.30 8.23
CA ASN A 76 16.73 -4.10 7.50
C ASN A 76 16.04 -3.88 6.14
N GLU A 77 14.91 -4.53 5.89
CA GLU A 77 14.14 -4.42 4.64
C GLU A 77 13.02 -3.37 4.70
N GLN A 78 13.00 -2.47 5.69
CA GLN A 78 11.97 -1.42 5.82
C GLN A 78 12.06 -0.29 4.76
N LEU A 79 13.19 -0.16 4.07
CA LEU A 79 13.46 0.98 3.18
C LEU A 79 12.43 1.14 2.03
N PRO A 80 12.02 0.08 1.30
CA PRO A 80 11.00 0.19 0.26
C PRO A 80 9.65 0.71 0.80
N ALA A 81 9.26 0.30 2.00
CA ALA A 81 8.03 0.76 2.64
C ALA A 81 8.13 2.27 2.96
N ILE A 82 9.26 2.73 3.51
CA ILE A 82 9.50 4.15 3.82
C ILE A 82 9.46 5.00 2.54
N ILE A 83 10.12 4.57 1.47
CA ILE A 83 10.10 5.26 0.17
C ILE A 83 8.66 5.34 -0.36
N ALA A 84 7.90 4.25 -0.25
CA ALA A 84 6.50 4.22 -0.66
C ALA A 84 5.61 5.16 0.17
N ILE A 85 5.88 5.35 1.47
CA ILE A 85 5.16 6.33 2.31
C ILE A 85 5.39 7.73 1.79
N VAL A 86 6.65 8.09 1.54
CA VAL A 86 7.01 9.42 1.00
C VAL A 86 6.33 9.63 -0.34
N ALA A 87 6.38 8.66 -1.25
CA ALA A 87 5.70 8.73 -2.54
C ALA A 87 4.17 8.85 -2.41
N LEU A 88 3.56 8.13 -1.45
CA LEU A 88 2.12 8.22 -1.18
C LEU A 88 1.71 9.61 -0.70
N LEU A 89 2.49 10.20 0.22
CA LEU A 89 2.24 11.55 0.72
C LEU A 89 2.39 12.60 -0.39
N ILE A 90 3.45 12.49 -1.22
CA ILE A 90 3.62 13.37 -2.38
C ILE A 90 2.43 13.26 -3.33
N SER A 91 1.97 12.02 -3.62
CA SER A 91 0.78 11.77 -4.45
C SER A 91 -0.47 12.41 -3.85
N TYR A 92 -0.67 12.28 -2.54
CA TYR A 92 -1.81 12.86 -1.83
C TYR A 92 -1.83 14.39 -1.93
N PHE A 93 -0.73 15.04 -1.54
CA PHE A 93 -0.67 16.51 -1.53
C PHE A 93 -0.69 17.11 -2.94
N SER A 94 0.01 16.51 -3.89
CA SER A 94 -0.04 16.92 -5.30
C SER A 94 -1.46 16.77 -5.85
N GLY A 95 -2.10 15.63 -5.62
CA GLY A 95 -3.48 15.38 -6.06
C GLY A 95 -4.48 16.36 -5.45
N LYS A 96 -4.38 16.63 -4.15
CA LYS A 96 -5.28 17.56 -3.44
C LYS A 96 -5.28 18.96 -4.06
N LYS A 97 -4.13 19.46 -4.52
CA LYS A 97 -4.03 20.75 -5.22
C LYS A 97 -4.87 20.78 -6.49
N TYR A 98 -4.86 19.71 -7.28
CA TYR A 98 -5.65 19.60 -8.52
C TYR A 98 -7.16 19.41 -8.27
N PHE A 99 -7.56 18.84 -7.14
CA PHE A 99 -8.99 18.59 -6.84
C PHE A 99 -9.66 19.75 -6.09
N ASN A 100 -8.92 20.53 -5.31
CA ASN A 100 -9.45 21.73 -4.64
C ASN A 100 -9.75 22.88 -5.60
N GLU A 101 -9.24 22.86 -6.83
CA GLU A 101 -9.58 23.85 -7.87
C GLU A 101 -10.91 23.53 -8.59
N GLN A 102 -11.57 22.41 -8.27
CA GLN A 102 -12.84 21.99 -8.90
C GLN A 102 -14.09 22.16 -8.02
N TYR A 103 -13.99 22.93 -6.93
CA TYR A 103 -15.13 23.31 -6.08
C TYR A 103 -15.16 24.82 -5.85
#